data_AF-A0A0F9FM31-F1
#
_entry.id   AF-A0A0F9FM31-F1
#
_cell.length_a   1.000
_cell.length_b   1.000
_cell.length_c   1.000
_cell.angle_alpha   90.00
_cell.angle_beta   90.00
_cell.angle_gamma   90.00
#
_symmetry.space_group_name_H-M   'P 1'
#
loop_
_entity.id
_entity.type
_entity.pdbx_description
1 polymer ?
#
loop_
_entity_poly.entity_id
_entity_poly.type
_entity_poly.pdbx_seq_one_letter_code
_entity_poly.pdbx_strand_id
1 'polypeptide(L)'
;MAQGIANRPQSTGLHMPRPYARSAGQSMFPGLWRGLKLGGMPGQNIGTGSNLGHTPAIFDIVMGKPAVVPAVPQIDGEVGPYGGVASMSSSEASSNDNFLMGWFTATDVPFSDHFSVMFFGSYDGGNGADYTCVLAKGGVFSNDSQFALGFRNGTPSTPFFYARNVATLLGAEGGTYTVGDDVVMIGTWDSTNTSQVTYLDGVSVLTSSSGAPTDGTDRFTLGGADNSGTDKTLLGKMYVYAYWDRVLSAGEVQILSLNPFALFQPKSISLGFVAAGAPAAVARRRVGMAMSGAMRI
;
A
#
# COMPACT_ATOMS: atom_id res chain seq x y z
N MET A 1 -52.15 16.18 62.98
CA MET A 1 -51.48 15.22 63.88
C MET A 1 -51.65 13.83 63.32
N ALA A 2 -50.54 13.22 62.88
CA ALA A 2 -50.28 11.77 62.71
C ALA A 2 -49.13 11.65 61.69
N GLN A 3 -47.91 11.51 62.20
CA GLN A 3 -46.69 11.28 61.42
C GLN A 3 -46.61 9.81 61.04
N GLY A 4 -46.45 9.51 59.75
CA GLY A 4 -46.08 8.18 59.24
C GLY A 4 -44.61 8.16 58.86
N ILE A 5 -43.78 7.54 59.72
CA ILE A 5 -42.36 7.30 59.50
C ILE A 5 -42.23 6.03 58.67
N ALA A 6 -41.73 6.14 57.43
CA ALA A 6 -41.35 4.99 56.61
C ALA A 6 -39.85 4.73 56.76
N ASN A 7 -39.53 3.55 57.30
CA ASN A 7 -38.18 3.02 57.46
C ASN A 7 -37.49 2.83 56.09
N ARG A 8 -36.26 3.36 55.95
CA ARG A 8 -35.34 3.01 54.86
C ARG A 8 -34.59 1.71 55.18
N PRO A 9 -34.44 0.76 54.25
CA PRO A 9 -33.55 -0.37 54.44
C PRO A 9 -32.08 0.06 54.28
N GLN A 10 -31.24 -0.46 55.18
CA GLN A 10 -29.79 -0.27 55.23
C GLN A 10 -29.11 -0.97 54.06
N SER A 11 -28.21 -0.27 53.37
CA SER A 11 -27.29 -0.83 52.38
C SER A 11 -26.18 -1.61 53.10
N THR A 12 -26.16 -2.93 52.95
CA THR A 12 -25.00 -3.75 53.27
C THR A 12 -23.97 -3.64 52.15
N GLY A 13 -22.78 -3.16 52.51
CA GLY A 13 -21.66 -2.98 51.60
C GLY A 13 -21.11 -4.31 51.08
N LEU A 14 -20.90 -4.38 49.77
CA LEU A 14 -20.04 -5.38 49.16
C LEU A 14 -18.66 -4.76 48.94
N HIS A 15 -17.70 -5.22 49.73
CA HIS A 15 -16.29 -4.87 49.67
C HIS A 15 -15.68 -5.60 48.46
N MET A 16 -15.26 -4.87 47.42
CA MET A 16 -14.49 -5.45 46.32
C MET A 16 -13.03 -5.67 46.75
N PRO A 17 -12.40 -6.81 46.43
CA PRO A 17 -10.96 -6.97 46.60
C PRO A 17 -10.20 -6.19 45.52
N ARG A 18 -9.21 -5.40 45.94
CA ARG A 18 -8.23 -4.74 45.06
C ARG A 18 -7.35 -5.81 44.38
N PRO A 19 -7.07 -5.72 43.07
CA PRO A 19 -6.01 -6.52 42.48
C PRO A 19 -4.65 -5.92 42.85
N TYR A 20 -3.79 -6.78 43.37
CA TYR A 20 -2.38 -6.53 43.65
C TYR A 20 -1.62 -6.27 42.36
N ALA A 21 -0.88 -5.16 42.33
CA ALA A 21 0.29 -5.02 41.48
C ALA A 21 1.41 -5.92 42.01
N ARG A 22 2.01 -6.73 41.13
CA ARG A 22 3.41 -7.17 41.28
C ARG A 22 4.14 -7.15 39.95
N SER A 23 5.32 -6.57 40.05
CA SER A 23 6.33 -6.33 39.04
C SER A 23 7.16 -7.57 38.72
N ALA A 24 7.75 -7.52 37.52
CA ALA A 24 9.09 -7.97 37.15
C ALA A 24 9.42 -9.48 37.23
N GLY A 25 9.70 -10.01 36.03
CA GLY A 25 10.92 -10.76 35.74
C GLY A 25 10.92 -12.23 36.13
N GLN A 26 10.81 -13.10 35.12
CA GLN A 26 11.74 -14.23 34.97
C GLN A 26 11.58 -14.87 33.57
N SER A 27 12.70 -14.85 32.84
CA SER A 27 12.96 -15.66 31.66
C SER A 27 12.93 -17.14 32.02
N MET A 28 12.17 -17.95 31.29
CA MET A 28 12.42 -19.40 31.17
C MET A 28 11.88 -19.88 29.82
N PHE A 29 12.76 -19.95 28.81
CA PHE A 29 12.69 -21.01 27.81
C PHE A 29 13.05 -22.33 28.51
N PRO A 30 12.36 -23.44 28.22
CA PRO A 30 13.03 -24.38 27.32
C PRO A 30 12.09 -25.16 26.38
N GLY A 31 12.58 -25.34 25.14
CA GLY A 31 12.62 -26.65 24.50
C GLY A 31 11.34 -27.18 23.84
N LEU A 32 11.32 -27.13 22.50
CA LEU A 32 10.83 -28.23 21.66
C LEU A 32 11.26 -28.01 20.20
N TRP A 33 12.58 -28.09 19.95
CA TRP A 33 13.11 -28.44 18.63
C TRP A 33 13.42 -29.93 18.62
N ARG A 34 12.50 -30.74 18.09
CA ARG A 34 12.75 -32.07 17.53
C ARG A 34 12.34 -31.94 16.06
N GLY A 35 13.15 -32.23 15.05
CA GLY A 35 14.15 -33.26 14.91
C GLY A 35 13.93 -33.85 13.51
N LEU A 36 14.29 -33.09 12.46
CA LEU A 36 14.22 -33.59 11.09
C LEU A 36 15.53 -34.35 10.79
N LYS A 37 15.45 -35.69 10.82
CA LYS A 37 16.50 -36.57 10.34
C LYS A 37 16.60 -36.44 8.82
N LEU A 38 17.61 -35.73 8.32
CA LEU A 38 18.11 -35.93 6.96
C LEU A 38 18.99 -37.19 6.97
N GLY A 39 18.49 -38.24 6.33
CA GLY A 39 19.25 -39.46 6.06
C GLY A 39 20.38 -39.17 5.09
N GLY A 40 21.60 -39.54 5.49
CA GLY A 40 22.76 -39.55 4.62
C GLY A 40 22.63 -40.66 3.56
N MET A 41 22.92 -40.30 2.31
CA MET A 41 23.36 -41.25 1.29
C MET A 41 24.87 -41.07 1.08
N PRO A 42 25.66 -42.16 1.01
CA PRO A 42 27.08 -42.06 0.78
C PRO A 42 27.41 -42.05 -0.72
N GLY A 43 28.37 -41.20 -1.09
CA GLY A 43 29.35 -41.49 -2.14
C GLY A 43 28.92 -41.27 -3.59
N GLN A 44 29.31 -40.12 -4.14
CA GLN A 44 29.79 -40.07 -5.53
C GLN A 44 30.86 -38.99 -5.68
N ASN A 45 32.11 -39.45 -5.87
CA ASN A 45 33.22 -38.64 -6.36
C ASN A 45 32.88 -38.15 -7.76
N ILE A 46 32.71 -36.85 -7.95
CA ILE A 46 32.69 -36.23 -9.29
C ILE A 46 33.97 -35.42 -9.43
N GLY A 47 34.74 -35.81 -10.44
CA GLY A 47 36.08 -35.33 -10.73
C GLY A 47 36.13 -33.85 -11.09
N THR A 48 37.32 -33.32 -10.85
CA THR A 48 37.84 -32.04 -11.26
C THR A 48 37.85 -31.91 -12.78
N GLY A 49 36.99 -31.03 -13.32
CA GLY A 49 36.89 -30.75 -14.75
C GLY A 49 36.80 -29.25 -15.03
N SER A 50 37.94 -28.69 -15.44
CA SER A 50 38.13 -27.60 -16.42
C SER A 50 37.31 -26.29 -16.33
N ASN A 51 38.04 -25.23 -15.97
CA ASN A 51 38.07 -23.88 -16.56
C ASN A 51 37.07 -23.60 -17.71
N LEU A 52 36.06 -22.79 -17.42
CA LEU A 52 35.45 -21.88 -18.39
C LEU A 52 35.45 -20.47 -17.79
N GLY A 53 36.33 -19.64 -18.34
CA GLY A 53 36.39 -18.22 -18.05
C GLY A 53 35.15 -17.52 -18.59
N HIS A 54 34.29 -17.07 -17.69
CA HIS A 54 33.31 -16.05 -17.99
C HIS A 54 33.89 -14.70 -17.57
N THR A 55 34.40 -13.95 -18.54
CA THR A 55 34.58 -12.50 -18.42
C THR A 55 33.19 -11.86 -18.38
N PRO A 56 32.82 -11.11 -17.32
CA PRO A 56 31.60 -10.32 -17.33
C PRO A 56 31.79 -9.15 -18.31
N ALA A 57 30.86 -9.02 -19.26
CA ALA A 57 30.78 -7.86 -20.14
C ALA A 57 30.37 -6.65 -19.28
N ILE A 58 31.31 -5.72 -19.09
CA ILE A 58 31.06 -4.40 -18.53
C ILE A 58 30.35 -3.59 -19.63
N PHE A 59 29.06 -3.32 -19.44
CA PHE A 59 28.34 -2.33 -20.23
C PHE A 59 28.61 -0.95 -19.61
N ASP A 60 29.51 -0.18 -20.23
CA ASP A 60 29.64 1.25 -19.97
C ASP A 60 28.46 1.98 -20.60
N ILE A 61 27.53 2.44 -19.76
CA ILE A 61 26.50 3.41 -20.17
C ILE A 61 27.14 4.80 -20.15
N VAL A 62 27.52 5.28 -21.34
CA VAL A 62 27.93 6.67 -21.53
C VAL A 62 26.69 7.56 -21.37
N MET A 63 26.56 8.21 -20.21
CA MET A 63 25.53 9.21 -19.95
C MET A 63 25.80 10.45 -20.81
N GLY A 64 25.08 10.55 -21.93
CA GLY A 64 25.04 11.73 -22.77
C GLY A 64 24.51 12.94 -22.02
N LYS A 65 25.11 14.10 -22.31
CA LYS A 65 24.80 15.43 -21.76
C LYS A 65 23.28 15.71 -21.79
N PRO A 66 22.67 16.23 -20.71
CA PRO A 66 21.22 16.46 -20.68
C PRO A 66 20.80 17.48 -21.75
N ALA A 67 19.74 17.12 -22.50
CA ALA A 67 19.12 17.99 -23.48
C ALA A 67 18.46 19.19 -22.78
N VAL A 68 18.67 20.38 -23.34
CA VAL A 68 18.04 21.62 -22.87
C VAL A 68 16.53 21.51 -23.09
N VAL A 69 15.77 21.54 -21.98
CA VAL A 69 14.30 21.53 -22.01
C VAL A 69 13.82 22.94 -22.42
N PRO A 70 12.98 23.07 -23.47
CA PRO A 70 12.41 24.37 -23.83
C PRO A 70 11.41 24.85 -22.76
N ALA A 71 11.42 26.15 -22.50
CA ALA A 71 10.56 26.78 -21.51
C ALA A 71 9.07 26.53 -21.78
N VAL A 72 8.33 26.14 -20.73
CA VAL A 72 6.88 25.96 -20.77
C VAL A 72 6.22 27.34 -20.84
N PRO A 73 5.25 27.58 -21.75
CA PRO A 73 4.50 28.82 -21.79
C PRO A 73 3.68 28.99 -20.51
N GLN A 74 3.78 30.15 -19.88
CA GLN A 74 2.96 30.52 -18.75
C GLN A 74 1.51 30.70 -19.24
N ILE A 75 0.59 29.88 -18.74
CA ILE A 75 -0.85 30.01 -19.00
C ILE A 75 -1.45 30.74 -17.81
N ASP A 76 -1.78 32.01 -18.00
CA ASP A 76 -2.54 32.79 -17.02
C ASP A 76 -4.03 32.41 -17.17
N GLY A 77 -4.50 31.50 -16.31
CA GLY A 77 -5.89 31.03 -16.28
C GLY A 77 -6.69 31.67 -15.14
N GLU A 78 -7.79 32.34 -15.48
CA GLU A 78 -8.82 32.82 -14.54
C GLU A 78 -9.40 31.67 -13.71
N VAL A 79 -9.50 31.89 -12.39
CA VAL A 79 -10.07 30.93 -11.43
C VAL A 79 -11.60 31.07 -11.43
N GLY A 80 -12.29 30.08 -11.97
CA GLY A 80 -13.76 29.98 -11.92
C GLY A 80 -14.29 29.58 -10.52
N PRO A 81 -15.58 29.83 -10.22
CA PRO A 81 -16.15 29.81 -8.86
C PRO A 81 -16.36 28.43 -8.21
N TYR A 82 -15.81 27.34 -8.75
CA TYR A 82 -16.01 25.97 -8.22
C TYR A 82 -14.73 25.15 -8.04
N GLY A 83 -13.56 25.80 -7.97
CA GLY A 83 -12.29 25.14 -7.66
C GLY A 83 -11.91 25.27 -6.18
N GLY A 84 -12.37 24.36 -5.33
CA GLY A 84 -11.83 24.21 -3.98
C GLY A 84 -10.42 23.62 -4.06
N VAL A 85 -9.40 24.48 -4.12
CA VAL A 85 -8.01 24.05 -3.94
C VAL A 85 -7.87 23.63 -2.48
N ALA A 86 -7.48 22.37 -2.24
CA ALA A 86 -7.09 21.92 -0.91
C ALA A 86 -5.83 22.68 -0.49
N SER A 87 -6.00 23.89 0.08
CA SER A 87 -4.91 24.62 0.70
C SER A 87 -4.71 24.08 2.12
N MET A 88 -3.76 23.18 2.30
CA MET A 88 -3.16 23.00 3.61
C MET A 88 -2.40 24.31 3.93
N SER A 89 -2.87 25.05 4.93
CA SER A 89 -2.23 26.29 5.36
C SER A 89 -0.82 26.01 5.87
N SER A 90 0.18 26.54 5.18
CA SER A 90 1.61 26.28 5.35
C SER A 90 2.25 26.98 6.55
N SER A 91 1.53 27.24 7.65
CA SER A 91 2.10 28.01 8.77
C SER A 91 3.05 27.24 9.69
N GLU A 92 3.34 25.95 9.46
CA GLU A 92 4.30 25.15 10.24
C GLU A 92 5.23 24.28 9.38
N ALA A 93 5.52 24.68 8.14
CA ALA A 93 6.50 23.96 7.31
C ALA A 93 7.95 24.35 7.69
N SER A 94 8.45 23.88 8.84
CA SER A 94 9.89 23.75 9.05
C SER A 94 10.34 22.33 8.66
N SER A 95 11.10 22.25 7.56
CA SER A 95 12.02 21.17 7.16
C SER A 95 11.51 19.78 6.75
N ASN A 96 10.26 19.60 6.28
CA ASN A 96 9.86 18.34 5.64
C ASN A 96 9.52 18.55 4.16
N ASP A 97 10.46 18.18 3.28
CA ASP A 97 10.28 18.08 1.83
C ASP A 97 9.25 16.97 1.51
N ASN A 98 7.96 17.29 1.63
CA ASN A 98 6.88 16.41 1.18
C ASN A 98 6.60 16.67 -0.30
N PHE A 99 7.28 15.92 -1.18
CA PHE A 99 6.91 15.83 -2.58
C PHE A 99 5.60 15.03 -2.70
N LEU A 100 4.47 15.74 -2.78
CA LEU A 100 3.16 15.16 -3.05
C LEU A 100 2.92 15.11 -4.56
N MET A 101 2.93 13.90 -5.14
CA MET A 101 2.56 13.69 -6.54
C MET A 101 1.16 13.07 -6.60
N GLY A 102 0.13 13.90 -6.81
CA GLY A 102 -1.24 13.46 -7.00
C GLY A 102 -1.94 14.31 -8.06
N TRP A 103 -2.39 13.68 -9.15
CA TRP A 103 -3.26 14.29 -10.16
C TRP A 103 -4.62 13.60 -10.12
N PHE A 104 -5.44 13.96 -9.13
CA PHE A 104 -6.89 13.86 -9.19
C PHE A 104 -7.45 15.02 -8.37
N THR A 105 -8.37 15.81 -8.95
CA THR A 105 -9.30 16.60 -8.12
C THR A 105 -10.12 15.59 -7.35
N ALA A 106 -9.74 15.37 -6.09
CA ALA A 106 -10.23 14.35 -5.17
C ALA A 106 -11.67 14.62 -4.71
N THR A 107 -12.60 14.80 -5.64
CA THR A 107 -14.01 14.99 -5.27
C THR A 107 -14.79 13.69 -5.22
N ASP A 108 -14.50 12.66 -6.04
CA ASP A 108 -15.20 11.38 -5.92
C ASP A 108 -14.37 10.19 -6.41
N VAL A 109 -14.06 9.26 -5.50
CA VAL A 109 -13.68 7.90 -5.87
C VAL A 109 -14.98 7.15 -6.19
N PRO A 110 -15.13 6.54 -7.39
CA PRO A 110 -16.35 5.86 -7.76
C PRO A 110 -16.58 4.69 -6.81
N PHE A 111 -17.82 4.55 -6.33
CA PHE A 111 -18.19 3.41 -5.52
C PHE A 111 -18.04 2.12 -6.30
N SER A 112 -17.40 1.15 -5.65
CA SER A 112 -17.38 -0.25 -6.05
C SER A 112 -17.63 -1.07 -4.81
N ASP A 113 -18.40 -2.15 -4.94
CA ASP A 113 -18.58 -3.14 -3.88
C ASP A 113 -17.39 -4.12 -3.81
N HIS A 114 -16.47 -4.02 -4.76
CA HIS A 114 -15.18 -4.71 -4.80
C HIS A 114 -14.06 -3.72 -5.04
N PHE A 115 -13.17 -3.51 -4.09
CA PHE A 115 -12.12 -2.52 -4.27
C PHE A 115 -10.88 -2.83 -3.44
N SER A 116 -9.80 -2.13 -3.77
CA SER A 116 -8.59 -2.12 -2.98
C SER A 116 -8.10 -0.69 -2.81
N VAL A 117 -7.56 -0.39 -1.63
CA VAL A 117 -6.93 0.89 -1.30
C VAL A 117 -5.53 0.65 -0.77
N MET A 118 -4.59 1.50 -1.16
CA MET A 118 -3.20 1.42 -0.73
C MET A 118 -2.74 2.76 -0.17
N PHE A 119 -2.05 2.69 0.96
CA PHE A 119 -1.28 3.75 1.57
C PHE A 119 0.20 3.32 1.63
N PHE A 120 1.10 4.19 1.23
CA PHE A 120 2.53 4.08 1.50
C PHE A 120 3.03 5.36 2.15
N GLY A 121 3.56 5.24 3.36
CA GLY A 121 3.92 6.38 4.20
C GLY A 121 4.30 5.97 5.61
N SER A 122 4.42 6.96 6.50
CA SER A 122 4.64 6.77 7.94
C SER A 122 3.47 7.34 8.74
N TYR A 123 3.25 6.78 9.93
CA TYR A 123 2.37 7.32 10.93
C TYR A 123 3.17 7.57 12.22
N ASP A 124 3.26 8.82 12.63
CA ASP A 124 4.10 9.30 13.74
C ASP A 124 3.35 9.31 15.08
N GLY A 125 2.19 8.64 15.14
CA GLY A 125 1.40 8.52 16.37
C GLY A 125 0.51 9.74 16.61
N GLY A 126 -0.31 9.65 17.65
CA GLY A 126 -1.24 10.68 18.04
C GLY A 126 -1.61 10.52 19.50
N ASN A 127 -2.10 11.58 20.13
CA ASN A 127 -2.50 11.53 21.53
C ASN A 127 -3.84 10.80 21.67
N GLY A 128 -3.97 9.89 22.64
CA GLY A 128 -5.23 9.19 22.97
C GLY A 128 -5.39 7.82 22.31
N ALA A 129 -6.54 7.17 22.53
CA ALA A 129 -6.92 5.87 21.94
C ALA A 129 -7.76 6.06 20.66
N ASP A 130 -7.40 7.09 19.89
CA ASP A 130 -8.20 7.61 18.78
C ASP A 130 -7.88 6.89 17.46
N TYR A 131 -8.77 7.05 16.49
CA TYR A 131 -8.61 6.53 15.14
C TYR A 131 -8.00 7.62 14.26
N THR A 132 -6.95 7.28 13.52
CA THR A 132 -6.32 8.17 12.55
C THR A 132 -6.49 7.58 11.16
N CYS A 133 -7.34 8.19 10.34
CA CYS A 133 -7.55 7.76 8.97
C CYS A 133 -6.41 8.24 8.07
N VAL A 134 -5.77 7.34 7.34
CA VAL A 134 -4.81 7.71 6.29
C VAL A 134 -5.51 7.90 4.97
N LEU A 135 -6.53 7.08 4.68
CA LEU A 135 -7.38 7.19 3.51
C LEU A 135 -8.82 6.91 3.95
N ALA A 136 -9.74 7.80 3.62
CA ALA A 136 -11.15 7.55 3.93
C ALA A 136 -12.04 8.16 2.86
N LYS A 137 -13.26 7.64 2.74
CA LYS A 137 -14.38 8.35 2.13
C LYS A 137 -15.47 8.42 3.21
N GLY A 138 -15.50 9.57 3.89
CA GLY A 138 -16.13 9.75 5.22
C GLY A 138 -15.17 9.48 6.37
N GLY A 139 -15.62 8.77 7.41
CA GLY A 139 -14.82 8.44 8.60
C GLY A 139 -15.24 7.14 9.29
N VAL A 140 -14.49 6.73 10.31
CA VAL A 140 -14.73 5.46 11.03
C VAL A 140 -16.11 5.46 11.67
N PHE A 141 -16.53 6.59 12.24
CA PHE A 141 -17.81 6.74 12.95
C PHE A 141 -18.90 7.50 12.19
N SER A 142 -18.67 7.87 10.93
CA SER A 142 -19.73 8.42 10.08
C SER A 142 -20.67 7.31 9.61
N ASN A 143 -21.98 7.57 9.62
CA ASN A 143 -22.98 6.65 9.06
C ASN A 143 -23.11 6.79 7.54
N ASP A 144 -22.49 7.81 6.96
CA ASP A 144 -22.53 8.13 5.53
C ASP A 144 -21.13 8.01 4.90
N SER A 145 -20.33 7.08 5.43
CA SER A 145 -19.00 6.75 4.90
C SER A 145 -19.04 5.48 4.04
N GLN A 146 -18.06 5.34 3.15
CA GLN A 146 -17.85 4.10 2.39
C GLN A 146 -16.79 3.26 3.08
N PHE A 147 -15.59 3.82 3.29
CA PHE A 147 -14.46 3.11 3.90
C PHE A 147 -13.54 4.04 4.68
N ALA A 148 -12.75 3.45 5.58
CA ALA A 148 -11.67 4.09 6.30
C ALA A 148 -10.50 3.10 6.46
N LEU A 149 -9.32 3.49 6.01
CA LEU A 149 -8.05 2.81 6.22
C LEU A 149 -7.21 3.67 7.15
N GLY A 150 -6.56 3.08 8.16
CA GLY A 150 -5.78 3.88 9.09
C GLY A 150 -5.14 3.10 10.24
N PHE A 151 -4.75 3.86 11.26
CA PHE A 151 -4.14 3.34 12.48
C PHE A 151 -4.95 3.76 13.69
N ARG A 152 -5.18 2.80 14.60
CA ARG A 152 -5.67 3.08 15.93
C ARG A 152 -4.49 3.36 16.84
N ASN A 153 -4.56 4.48 17.55
CA ASN A 153 -3.50 4.96 18.41
C ASN A 153 -3.30 4.01 19.58
N GLY A 154 -2.08 3.52 19.73
CA GLY A 154 -1.69 2.59 20.78
C GLY A 154 -0.18 2.38 20.78
N THR A 155 0.32 1.63 21.77
CA THR A 155 1.71 1.17 21.82
C THR A 155 1.73 -0.36 21.96
N PRO A 156 1.90 -1.10 20.86
CA PRO A 156 2.05 -0.64 19.48
C PRO A 156 0.73 -0.13 18.87
N SER A 157 0.83 0.61 17.76
CA SER A 157 -0.36 1.05 17.02
C SER A 157 -0.91 -0.10 16.18
N THR A 158 -2.22 -0.13 15.99
CA THR A 158 -2.89 -1.24 15.30
C THR A 158 -3.49 -0.75 13.97
N PRO A 159 -3.12 -1.34 12.83
CA PRO A 159 -3.77 -1.05 11.57
C PRO A 159 -5.25 -1.44 11.61
N PHE A 160 -6.11 -0.63 11.01
CA PHE A 160 -7.50 -0.95 10.78
C PHE A 160 -7.89 -0.72 9.32
N PHE A 161 -8.85 -1.51 8.87
CA PHE A 161 -9.60 -1.23 7.66
C PHE A 161 -11.07 -1.44 8.01
N TYR A 162 -11.88 -0.42 7.76
CA TYR A 162 -13.31 -0.46 8.00
C TYR A 162 -14.07 -0.04 6.75
N ALA A 163 -15.30 -0.53 6.65
CA ALA A 163 -16.31 0.02 5.76
C ALA A 163 -17.63 0.16 6.51
N ARG A 164 -18.62 0.79 5.87
CA ARG A 164 -19.97 0.90 6.40
C ARG A 164 -20.97 0.19 5.52
N ASN A 165 -21.97 -0.38 6.17
CA ASN A 165 -23.25 -0.67 5.56
C ASN A 165 -24.30 0.09 6.36
N VAL A 166 -24.64 1.29 5.87
CA VAL A 166 -25.47 2.27 6.58
C VAL A 166 -24.88 2.53 7.98
N ALA A 167 -25.61 2.23 9.06
CA ALA A 167 -25.17 2.45 10.44
C ALA A 167 -24.24 1.34 10.98
N THR A 168 -24.04 0.25 10.23
CA THR A 168 -23.22 -0.87 10.69
C THR A 168 -21.76 -0.66 10.30
N LEU A 169 -20.88 -0.60 11.29
CA LEU A 169 -19.44 -0.63 11.08
C LEU A 169 -19.03 -2.07 10.75
N LEU A 170 -18.39 -2.25 9.60
CA LEU A 170 -17.89 -3.52 9.11
C LEU A 170 -16.37 -3.51 9.12
N GLY A 171 -15.78 -4.63 9.50
CA GLY A 171 -14.35 -4.87 9.48
C GLY A 171 -13.73 -4.98 10.86
N ALA A 172 -12.40 -4.92 10.90
CA ALA A 172 -11.65 -5.17 12.11
C ALA A 172 -10.31 -4.42 12.11
N GLU A 173 -9.67 -4.46 13.27
CA GLU A 173 -8.32 -3.98 13.51
C GLU A 173 -7.43 -5.19 13.81
N GLY A 174 -6.19 -5.18 13.35
CA GLY A 174 -5.28 -6.32 13.54
C GLY A 174 -3.88 -6.03 13.06
N GLY A 175 -2.91 -6.77 13.60
CA GLY A 175 -1.49 -6.55 13.35
C GLY A 175 -0.84 -5.59 14.35
N THR A 176 0.40 -5.22 14.06
CA THR A 176 1.23 -4.39 14.92
C THR A 176 2.05 -3.48 14.02
N TYR A 177 1.97 -2.18 14.27
CA TYR A 177 2.72 -1.16 13.57
C TYR A 177 3.57 -0.37 14.58
N THR A 178 4.84 -0.20 14.26
CA THR A 178 5.77 0.64 15.01
C THR A 178 5.65 2.07 14.51
N VAL A 179 5.27 2.96 15.41
CA VAL A 179 5.12 4.39 15.11
C VAL A 179 6.41 4.97 14.52
N GLY A 180 6.29 5.70 13.42
CA GLY A 180 7.38 6.35 12.69
C GLY A 180 8.02 5.52 11.59
N ASP A 181 7.74 4.21 11.50
CA ASP A 181 8.27 3.37 10.41
C ASP A 181 7.50 3.62 9.10
N ASP A 182 8.20 3.63 7.97
CA ASP A 182 7.54 3.62 6.67
C ASP A 182 6.89 2.25 6.42
N VAL A 183 5.66 2.25 5.91
CA VAL A 183 4.87 1.02 5.74
C VAL A 183 3.99 1.08 4.49
N VAL A 184 3.81 -0.08 3.86
CA VAL A 184 2.82 -0.28 2.81
C VAL A 184 1.60 -0.97 3.42
N MET A 185 0.52 -0.22 3.56
CA MET A 185 -0.75 -0.72 4.05
C MET A 185 -1.74 -0.85 2.89
N ILE A 186 -2.32 -2.03 2.73
CA ILE A 186 -3.31 -2.29 1.68
C ILE A 186 -4.56 -2.92 2.30
N GLY A 187 -5.72 -2.31 2.06
CA GLY A 187 -7.02 -2.87 2.38
C GLY A 187 -7.68 -3.41 1.11
N THR A 188 -8.19 -4.63 1.16
CA THR A 188 -8.96 -5.23 0.07
C THR A 188 -10.36 -5.60 0.54
N TRP A 189 -11.36 -5.33 -0.31
CA TRP A 189 -12.76 -5.61 -0.05
C TRP A 189 -13.38 -6.40 -1.20
N ASP A 190 -14.01 -7.52 -0.89
CA ASP A 190 -14.65 -8.42 -1.83
C ASP A 190 -16.09 -8.71 -1.38
N SER A 191 -17.08 -7.94 -1.86
CA SER A 191 -18.49 -8.13 -1.49
C SER A 191 -19.04 -9.50 -1.91
N THR A 192 -18.69 -10.00 -3.09
CA THR A 192 -19.09 -11.32 -3.62
C THR A 192 -18.65 -12.44 -2.68
N ASN A 193 -17.39 -12.42 -2.24
CA ASN A 193 -16.89 -13.42 -1.29
C ASN A 193 -17.09 -13.02 0.17
N THR A 194 -17.72 -11.88 0.44
CA THR A 194 -17.89 -11.28 1.78
C THR A 194 -16.58 -11.21 2.56
N SER A 195 -15.47 -10.98 1.85
CA SER A 195 -14.12 -11.07 2.40
C SER A 195 -13.49 -9.70 2.45
N GLN A 196 -12.86 -9.40 3.58
CA GLN A 196 -12.05 -8.22 3.77
C GLN A 196 -10.69 -8.64 4.31
N VAL A 197 -9.63 -8.08 3.72
CA VAL A 197 -8.26 -8.37 4.14
C VAL A 197 -7.49 -7.07 4.31
N THR A 198 -6.75 -6.97 5.41
CA THR A 198 -5.76 -5.90 5.62
C THR A 198 -4.36 -6.51 5.52
N TYR A 199 -3.51 -5.87 4.72
CA TYR A 199 -2.13 -6.24 4.53
C TYR A 199 -1.22 -5.13 5.06
N LEU A 200 -0.12 -5.54 5.69
CA LEU A 200 0.97 -4.68 6.13
C LEU A 200 2.26 -5.27 5.57
N ASP A 201 2.97 -4.49 4.75
CA ASP A 201 4.21 -4.89 4.06
C ASP A 201 4.10 -6.26 3.36
N GLY A 202 2.97 -6.49 2.68
CA GLY A 202 2.73 -7.67 1.86
C GLY A 202 2.24 -8.89 2.65
N VAL A 203 2.11 -8.76 3.98
CA VAL A 203 1.63 -9.82 4.87
C VAL A 203 0.21 -9.51 5.30
N SER A 204 -0.70 -10.48 5.19
CA SER A 204 -2.06 -10.35 5.73
C SER A 204 -1.99 -10.30 7.25
N VAL A 205 -2.43 -9.19 7.84
CA VAL A 205 -2.48 -8.99 9.30
C VAL A 205 -3.87 -9.21 9.87
N LEU A 206 -4.88 -9.20 9.01
CA LEU A 206 -6.27 -9.37 9.37
C LEU A 206 -7.08 -9.88 8.18
N THR A 207 -7.95 -10.85 8.44
CA THR A 207 -9.00 -11.30 7.52
C THR A 207 -10.30 -11.35 8.29
N SER A 208 -11.34 -10.70 7.78
CA SER A 208 -12.67 -10.70 8.38
C SER A 208 -13.73 -10.98 7.32
N SER A 209 -14.80 -11.67 7.72
CA SER A 209 -16.02 -11.69 6.93
C SER A 209 -16.81 -10.42 7.20
N SER A 210 -17.31 -9.80 6.14
CA SER A 210 -18.07 -8.56 6.23
C SER A 210 -19.17 -8.52 5.17
N GLY A 211 -20.24 -7.79 5.44
CA GLY A 211 -21.31 -7.57 4.47
C GLY A 211 -20.83 -6.69 3.30
N ALA A 212 -21.69 -6.46 2.30
CA ALA A 212 -21.40 -5.47 1.26
C ALA A 212 -21.39 -4.06 1.87
N PRO A 213 -20.41 -3.21 1.53
CA PRO A 213 -20.40 -1.83 1.97
C PRO A 213 -21.46 -1.05 1.16
N THR A 214 -21.94 0.05 1.71
CA THR A 214 -22.82 0.99 1.00
C THR A 214 -22.03 2.19 0.55
N ASP A 215 -22.46 2.83 -0.54
CA ASP A 215 -21.91 4.14 -0.90
C ASP A 215 -22.46 5.18 0.07
N GLY A 216 -21.58 6.07 0.50
CA GLY A 216 -21.91 7.23 1.32
C GLY A 216 -21.74 8.52 0.52
N THR A 217 -22.34 9.62 1.01
CA THR A 217 -22.20 10.94 0.37
C THR A 217 -21.01 11.75 0.89
N ASP A 218 -20.32 11.26 1.92
CA ASP A 218 -19.10 11.90 2.43
C ASP A 218 -17.96 11.88 1.39
N ARG A 219 -17.08 12.89 1.48
CA ARG A 219 -15.98 13.07 0.52
C ARG A 219 -14.84 12.11 0.78
N PHE A 220 -14.08 11.82 -0.28
CA PHE A 220 -12.79 11.17 -0.15
C PHE A 220 -11.75 12.13 0.44
N THR A 221 -11.05 11.69 1.47
CA THR A 221 -10.05 12.45 2.23
C THR A 221 -8.74 11.69 2.35
N LEU A 222 -7.65 12.44 2.33
CA LEU A 222 -6.29 11.97 2.58
C LEU A 222 -5.81 12.49 3.92
N GLY A 223 -5.26 11.62 4.76
CA GLY A 223 -4.70 12.00 6.06
C GLY A 223 -5.73 12.57 7.04
N GLY A 224 -6.96 12.08 6.99
CA GLY A 224 -8.05 12.46 7.87
C GLY A 224 -9.37 11.85 7.40
N ALA A 225 -10.47 12.31 7.96
CA ALA A 225 -11.81 11.87 7.64
C ALA A 225 -12.76 13.07 7.54
N ASP A 226 -13.77 12.95 6.68
CA ASP A 226 -14.86 13.92 6.57
C ASP A 226 -15.94 13.61 7.63
N ASN A 227 -16.56 14.66 8.18
CA ASN A 227 -17.66 14.58 9.14
C ASN A 227 -17.44 13.68 10.39
N SER A 228 -16.21 13.37 10.77
CA SER A 228 -15.94 12.64 12.02
C SER A 228 -15.45 13.58 13.12
N GLY A 229 -16.24 13.68 14.19
CA GLY A 229 -15.83 14.43 15.39
C GLY A 229 -14.70 13.75 16.18
N THR A 230 -14.36 12.51 15.82
CA THR A 230 -13.47 11.62 16.55
C THR A 230 -12.18 11.28 15.81
N ASP A 231 -12.17 11.32 14.48
CA ASP A 231 -10.98 10.87 13.76
C ASP A 231 -9.96 11.99 13.71
N LYS A 232 -8.70 11.62 13.87
CA LYS A 232 -7.59 12.58 13.87
C LYS A 232 -7.02 12.75 12.47
N THR A 233 -6.47 13.94 12.25
CA THR A 233 -5.58 14.22 11.13
C THR A 233 -4.33 13.34 11.24
N LEU A 234 -3.86 12.84 10.11
CA LEU A 234 -2.62 12.10 10.01
C LEU A 234 -1.44 12.97 10.47
N LEU A 235 -0.76 12.51 11.52
CA LEU A 235 0.58 12.97 11.88
C LEU A 235 1.56 11.97 11.29
N GLY A 236 2.30 12.37 10.26
CA GLY A 236 3.20 11.47 9.53
C GLY A 236 3.40 11.89 8.08
N LYS A 237 3.82 10.94 7.24
CA LYS A 237 4.09 11.16 5.82
C LYS A 237 3.20 10.26 4.97
N MET A 238 2.77 10.77 3.83
CA MET A 238 2.11 9.97 2.78
C MET A 238 2.88 10.19 1.48
N TYR A 239 3.54 9.14 0.99
CA TYR A 239 4.30 9.20 -0.25
C TYR A 239 3.43 8.83 -1.45
N VAL A 240 2.63 7.78 -1.30
CA VAL A 240 1.76 7.25 -2.36
C VAL A 240 0.43 6.81 -1.77
N TYR A 241 -0.65 7.10 -2.48
CA TYR A 241 -1.93 6.43 -2.30
C TYR A 241 -2.42 5.90 -3.64
N ALA A 242 -3.23 4.85 -3.60
CA ALA A 242 -3.87 4.32 -4.79
C ALA A 242 -5.20 3.64 -4.47
N TYR A 243 -6.08 3.61 -5.47
CA TYR A 243 -7.38 2.96 -5.44
C TYR A 243 -7.54 2.11 -6.70
N TRP A 244 -8.14 0.94 -6.53
CA TRP A 244 -8.55 0.05 -7.63
C TRP A 244 -10.01 -0.33 -7.43
N ASP A 245 -10.82 -0.32 -8.49
CA ASP A 245 -12.20 -0.82 -8.48
C ASP A 245 -12.28 -2.36 -8.48
N ARG A 246 -11.22 -3.02 -8.03
CA ARG A 246 -11.11 -4.47 -8.01
C ARG A 246 -10.39 -5.03 -6.79
N VAL A 247 -10.65 -6.32 -6.66
CA VAL A 247 -9.85 -7.40 -6.06
C VAL A 247 -8.34 -7.34 -6.31
N LEU A 248 -7.47 -6.74 -5.47
CA LEU A 248 -6.03 -7.05 -5.56
C LEU A 248 -5.78 -8.46 -5.02
N SER A 249 -5.06 -9.27 -5.80
CA SER A 249 -4.62 -10.60 -5.34
C SER A 249 -3.46 -10.48 -4.35
N ALA A 250 -3.29 -11.49 -3.48
CA ALA A 250 -2.18 -11.51 -2.52
C ALA A 250 -0.79 -11.38 -3.19
N GLY A 251 -0.61 -11.94 -4.39
CA GLY A 251 0.63 -11.81 -5.15
C GLY A 251 0.89 -10.37 -5.63
N GLU A 252 -0.15 -9.66 -6.08
CA GLU A 252 -0.04 -8.24 -6.44
C GLU A 252 0.27 -7.38 -5.22
N VAL A 253 -0.39 -7.64 -4.09
CA VAL A 253 -0.09 -6.96 -2.82
C VAL A 253 1.38 -7.13 -2.45
N GLN A 254 1.92 -8.36 -2.50
CA GLN A 254 3.34 -8.60 -2.21
C GLN A 254 4.27 -7.82 -3.14
N ILE A 255 3.99 -7.77 -4.44
CA ILE A 255 4.79 -7.00 -5.40
C ILE A 255 4.74 -5.50 -5.06
N LEU A 256 3.55 -4.97 -4.76
CA LEU A 256 3.38 -3.56 -4.40
C LEU A 256 4.05 -3.21 -3.07
N SER A 257 4.08 -4.14 -2.11
CA SER A 257 4.80 -3.92 -0.85
C SER A 257 6.31 -3.95 -1.01
N LEU A 258 6.85 -4.74 -1.95
CA LEU A 258 8.28 -4.72 -2.26
C LEU A 258 8.70 -3.46 -3.05
N ASN A 259 7.83 -2.95 -3.91
CA ASN A 259 8.08 -1.76 -4.70
C ASN A 259 6.79 -0.95 -4.93
N PRO A 260 6.44 -0.03 -4.01
CA PRO A 260 5.25 0.83 -4.12
C PRO A 260 5.19 1.66 -5.40
N PHE A 261 6.36 1.99 -5.95
CA PHE A 261 6.49 2.80 -7.17
C PHE A 261 6.39 1.97 -8.44
N ALA A 262 6.24 0.63 -8.35
CA ALA A 262 5.98 -0.22 -9.51
C ALA A 262 4.73 0.21 -10.29
N LEU A 263 3.79 0.90 -9.63
CA LEU A 263 2.60 1.48 -10.25
C LEU A 263 2.90 2.50 -11.35
N PHE A 264 4.06 3.16 -11.28
CA PHE A 264 4.49 4.14 -12.27
C PHE A 264 5.37 3.53 -13.36
N GLN A 265 5.69 2.23 -13.28
CA GLN A 265 6.46 1.58 -14.32
C GLN A 265 5.62 1.44 -15.58
N PRO A 266 6.11 1.90 -16.74
CA PRO A 266 5.40 1.72 -18.00
C PRO A 266 5.20 0.22 -18.25
N LYS A 267 3.94 -0.20 -18.41
CA LYS A 267 3.53 -1.60 -18.63
C LYS A 267 4.28 -2.26 -19.78
N SER A 268 4.68 -1.48 -20.78
CA SER A 268 5.60 -1.88 -21.83
C SER A 268 6.28 -0.65 -22.40
N ILE A 269 7.60 -0.73 -22.54
CA ILE A 269 8.35 0.19 -23.41
C ILE A 269 8.43 -0.51 -24.75
N SER A 270 7.65 -0.05 -25.74
CA SER A 270 7.81 -0.50 -27.11
C SER A 270 9.14 0.06 -27.62
N LEU A 271 10.19 -0.75 -27.59
CA LEU A 271 11.44 -0.43 -28.25
C LEU A 271 11.22 -0.58 -29.76
N GLY A 272 10.89 0.52 -30.42
CA GLY A 272 10.90 0.59 -31.86
C GLY A 272 12.32 0.43 -32.38
N PHE A 273 12.70 -0.80 -32.74
CA PHE A 273 13.90 -0.99 -33.55
C PHE A 273 13.56 -0.50 -34.95
N VAL A 274 14.03 0.69 -35.32
CA VAL A 274 14.18 1.03 -36.73
C VAL A 274 15.12 -0.02 -37.26
N ALA A 275 14.62 -0.94 -38.10
CA ALA A 275 15.46 -1.88 -38.80
C ALA A 275 16.55 -1.04 -39.49
N ALA A 276 17.77 -1.08 -38.94
CA ALA A 276 18.92 -0.45 -39.58
C ALA A 276 18.91 -1.06 -40.98
N GLY A 277 18.57 -0.23 -41.98
CA GLY A 277 18.33 -0.68 -43.34
C GLY A 277 19.46 -1.64 -43.67
N ALA A 278 19.10 -2.89 -44.00
CA ALA A 278 20.07 -3.93 -44.28
C ALA A 278 21.16 -3.30 -45.15
N PRO A 279 22.45 -3.34 -44.74
CA PRO A 279 23.51 -2.66 -45.48
C PRO A 279 23.34 -3.08 -46.93
N ALA A 280 23.10 -2.09 -47.81
CA ALA A 280 22.72 -2.29 -49.18
C ALA A 280 23.54 -3.46 -49.73
N ALA A 281 22.87 -4.59 -50.00
CA ALA A 281 23.55 -5.79 -50.44
C ALA A 281 24.37 -5.39 -51.67
N VAL A 282 25.69 -5.34 -51.50
CA VAL A 282 26.62 -5.07 -52.59
C VAL A 282 26.33 -6.14 -53.62
N ALA A 283 25.66 -5.77 -54.70
CA ALA A 283 25.35 -6.64 -55.81
C ALA A 283 26.67 -7.17 -56.34
N ARG A 284 27.08 -8.37 -55.90
CA ARG A 284 28.19 -9.09 -56.51
C ARG A 284 27.75 -9.41 -57.92
N ARG A 285 28.14 -8.55 -58.86
CA ARG A 285 28.04 -8.75 -60.30
C ARG A 285 28.66 -10.11 -60.60
N ARG A 286 27.83 -11.14 -60.79
CA ARG A 286 28.29 -12.43 -61.30
C ARG A 286 28.83 -12.16 -62.69
N VAL A 287 30.16 -12.16 -62.82
CA VAL A 287 30.82 -12.27 -64.11
C VAL A 287 30.56 -13.70 -64.57
N GLY A 288 29.50 -13.88 -65.36
CA GLY A 288 29.28 -15.13 -66.06
C GLY A 288 30.38 -15.30 -67.10
N MET A 289 31.35 -16.18 -66.82
CA MET A 289 32.19 -16.77 -67.85
C MET A 289 31.33 -17.79 -68.60
N ALA A 290 30.76 -17.37 -69.73
CA ALA A 290 30.22 -18.30 -70.71
C ALA A 290 31.40 -19.04 -71.36
N MET A 291 31.67 -20.27 -70.93
CA MET A 291 32.49 -21.19 -71.71
C MET A 291 31.62 -21.79 -72.81
N SER A 292 31.76 -21.21 -74.01
CA SER A 292 31.31 -21.80 -75.26
C SER A 292 32.23 -22.98 -75.58
N GLY A 293 31.74 -24.19 -75.31
CA GLY A 293 32.35 -25.44 -75.74
C GLY A 293 31.47 -26.09 -76.79
N ALA A 294 31.69 -25.73 -78.07
CA ALA A 294 31.21 -26.52 -79.19
C ALA A 294 32.03 -27.81 -79.27
N MET A 295 31.40 -28.98 -79.27
CA MET A 295 32.01 -30.18 -79.80
C MET A 295 30.98 -30.97 -80.58
N ARG A 296 31.09 -30.86 -81.91
CA ARG A 296 30.62 -31.87 -82.88
C ARG A 296 31.44 -33.13 -82.64
N ILE A 297 30.83 -34.32 -82.61
CA ILE A 297 30.65 -35.28 -83.74
C ILE A 297 29.41 -36.10 -83.41
#